data_AF-A0A522SUP7-F1
#
_entry.id   AF-A0A522SUP7-F1
#
_cell.length_a   1.000
_cell.length_b   1.000
_cell.length_c   1.000
_cell.angle_alpha   90.00
_cell.angle_beta   90.00
_cell.angle_gamma   90.00
#
_symmetry.space_group_name_H-M   'P 1'
#
loop_
_entity.id
_entity.type
_entity.pdbx_description
1 polymer ?
#
loop_
_entity_poly.entity_id
_entity_poly.type
_entity_poly.pdbx_seq_one_letter_code
_entity_poly.pdbx_strand_id
1 'polypeptide(L)'
;GWDEILEGGLAPNAAVMSWRGMEGGIQAAKMGHEVVMSPTAFTYIDYMQGDPIVEPRVYSTLLLNKAYQFEPLPDSVDPKLIKGGQANLWTEQVYNMRYAEYMTWPRGMAIAEALWSPKEKRNWNDFFGRVEQHFKRLDAAQIKYAPSVYDPIFKVSRAADKKLRIELSTEVDGLDIYYSFDNTFPDNFYPKYTEPLTPPEDAVMLKVITYEGDKPVGRMIYMPIEELNKRADKK
;
A
#
# COMPACT_ATOMS: atom_id res chain seq x y z
N GLY A 1 -25.43 0.91 -7.82
CA GLY A 1 -25.35 0.53 -6.39
C GLY A 1 -24.11 -0.31 -6.17
N TRP A 2 -23.73 -0.55 -4.92
CA TRP A 2 -22.67 -1.51 -4.59
C TRP A 2 -23.06 -2.93 -5.04
N ASP A 3 -22.08 -3.79 -5.31
CA ASP A 3 -22.31 -5.12 -5.91
C ASP A 3 -23.24 -6.07 -5.12
N GLU A 4 -23.58 -5.76 -3.87
CA GLU A 4 -24.66 -6.41 -3.12
C GLU A 4 -26.02 -6.35 -3.82
N ILE A 5 -26.28 -5.35 -4.67
CA ILE A 5 -27.55 -5.27 -5.41
C ILE A 5 -27.71 -6.37 -6.47
N LEU A 6 -26.67 -7.18 -6.69
CA LEU A 6 -26.77 -8.44 -7.44
C LEU A 6 -27.66 -9.46 -6.70
N GLU A 7 -27.68 -9.41 -5.37
CA GLU A 7 -28.46 -10.30 -4.52
C GLU A 7 -29.95 -9.90 -4.60
N GLY A 8 -30.76 -10.75 -5.22
CA GLY A 8 -32.19 -10.49 -5.47
C GLY A 8 -32.53 -10.05 -6.89
N GLY A 9 -31.53 -9.91 -7.76
CA GLY A 9 -31.71 -9.55 -9.18
C GLY A 9 -31.59 -8.04 -9.42
N LEU A 10 -30.84 -7.69 -10.47
CA LEU A 10 -30.61 -6.30 -10.84
C LEU A 10 -31.83 -5.70 -11.55
N ALA A 11 -32.16 -4.45 -11.21
CA ALA A 11 -33.08 -3.65 -12.03
C ALA A 11 -32.46 -3.44 -13.43
N PRO A 12 -33.26 -3.46 -14.53
CA PRO A 12 -32.73 -3.48 -15.90
C PRO A 12 -31.71 -2.40 -16.27
N ASN A 13 -31.81 -1.22 -15.65
CA ASN A 13 -30.93 -0.07 -15.92
C ASN A 13 -29.95 0.23 -14.77
N ALA A 14 -29.77 -0.70 -13.83
CA ALA A 14 -28.84 -0.50 -12.72
C ALA A 14 -27.39 -0.56 -13.23
N ALA A 15 -26.56 0.39 -12.76
CA ALA A 15 -25.10 0.29 -12.83
C ALA A 15 -24.55 -0.25 -11.49
N VAL A 16 -23.49 -1.05 -11.56
CA VAL A 16 -22.90 -1.75 -10.42
C VAL A 16 -21.51 -1.19 -10.11
N MET A 17 -21.23 -0.92 -8.83
CA MET A 17 -19.91 -0.60 -8.35
C MET A 17 -19.35 -1.80 -7.58
N SER A 18 -18.32 -2.45 -8.11
CA SER A 18 -17.78 -3.67 -7.51
C SER A 18 -16.67 -3.36 -6.52
N TRP A 19 -16.86 -3.75 -5.27
CA TRP A 19 -15.96 -3.39 -4.18
C TRP A 19 -15.43 -4.59 -3.38
N ARG A 20 -16.21 -5.68 -3.30
CA ARG A 20 -15.80 -6.93 -2.61
C ARG A 20 -14.76 -7.74 -3.39
N GLY A 21 -14.36 -7.27 -4.57
CA GLY A 21 -13.44 -7.94 -5.49
C GLY A 21 -13.69 -7.47 -6.92
N MET A 22 -13.19 -8.23 -7.89
CA MET A 22 -13.50 -8.00 -9.32
C MET A 22 -14.71 -8.82 -9.77
N GLU A 23 -15.07 -9.86 -9.02
CA GLU A 23 -16.01 -10.90 -9.36
C GLU A 23 -17.43 -10.35 -9.54
N GLY A 24 -17.88 -9.46 -8.65
CA GLY A 24 -19.20 -8.82 -8.74
C GLY A 24 -19.34 -7.98 -10.02
N GLY A 25 -18.31 -7.21 -10.35
CA GLY A 25 -18.26 -6.43 -11.58
C GLY A 25 -18.22 -7.31 -12.84
N ILE A 26 -17.46 -8.41 -12.80
CA ILE A 26 -17.43 -9.39 -13.90
C ILE A 26 -18.82 -10.01 -14.12
N GLN A 27 -19.49 -10.39 -13.03
CA GLN A 27 -20.84 -10.96 -13.08
C GLN A 27 -21.85 -9.94 -13.64
N ALA A 28 -21.84 -8.72 -13.11
CA ALA A 28 -22.74 -7.65 -13.57
C ALA A 28 -22.56 -7.32 -15.06
N ALA A 29 -21.30 -7.23 -15.52
CA ALA A 29 -20.99 -7.00 -16.93
C ALA A 29 -21.47 -8.17 -17.82
N LYS A 30 -21.32 -9.42 -17.39
CA LYS A 30 -21.86 -10.58 -18.13
C LYS A 30 -23.38 -10.59 -18.21
N MET A 31 -24.05 -9.90 -17.29
CA MET A 31 -25.50 -9.68 -17.29
C MET A 31 -25.92 -8.44 -18.12
N GLY A 32 -24.98 -7.72 -18.73
CA GLY A 32 -25.26 -6.55 -19.58
C GLY A 32 -25.33 -5.22 -18.82
N HIS A 33 -24.95 -5.18 -17.54
CA HIS A 33 -24.98 -3.96 -16.74
C HIS A 33 -23.68 -3.17 -16.86
N GLU A 34 -23.78 -1.85 -16.74
CA GLU A 34 -22.63 -0.96 -16.65
C GLU A 34 -21.95 -1.09 -15.29
N VAL A 35 -20.62 -1.02 -15.26
CA VAL A 35 -19.81 -1.32 -14.08
C VAL A 35 -18.76 -0.23 -13.83
N VAL A 36 -18.59 0.14 -12.56
CA VAL A 36 -17.43 0.86 -12.06
C VAL A 36 -16.65 -0.06 -11.12
N MET A 37 -15.35 -0.25 -11.38
CA MET A 37 -14.51 -1.11 -10.54
C MET A 37 -13.89 -0.33 -9.39
N SER A 38 -14.15 -0.74 -8.16
CA SER A 38 -13.51 -0.17 -6.96
C SER A 38 -13.12 -1.27 -5.95
N PRO A 39 -12.41 -2.34 -6.36
CA PRO A 39 -12.10 -3.46 -5.48
C PRO A 39 -11.23 -3.03 -4.29
N THR A 40 -11.63 -3.45 -3.08
CA THR A 40 -10.90 -3.21 -1.82
C THR A 40 -9.43 -3.58 -1.86
N ALA A 41 -9.07 -4.63 -2.60
CA ALA A 41 -7.70 -5.08 -2.74
C ALA A 41 -6.77 -4.08 -3.44
N PHE A 42 -7.31 -3.04 -4.09
CA PHE A 42 -6.54 -2.10 -4.89
C PHE A 42 -6.92 -0.63 -4.69
N THR A 43 -8.18 -0.31 -4.38
CA THR A 43 -8.67 1.08 -4.47
C THR A 43 -9.27 1.64 -3.17
N TYR A 44 -9.20 0.91 -2.06
CA TYR A 44 -9.63 1.39 -0.75
C TYR A 44 -8.49 2.15 -0.06
N ILE A 45 -8.48 3.45 -0.28
CA ILE A 45 -7.42 4.36 0.17
C ILE A 45 -7.64 4.86 1.61
N ASP A 46 -8.63 4.31 2.32
CA ASP A 46 -8.75 4.40 3.78
C ASP A 46 -7.88 3.36 4.52
N TYR A 47 -7.32 2.36 3.82
CA TYR A 47 -6.42 1.37 4.42
C TYR A 47 -5.06 1.97 4.79
N MET A 48 -4.35 1.38 5.75
CA MET A 48 -2.98 1.79 6.12
C MET A 48 -2.06 1.79 4.90
N GLN A 49 -1.13 2.74 4.83
CA GLN A 49 -0.16 2.88 3.73
C GLN A 49 1.22 2.31 4.04
N GLY A 50 1.45 1.91 5.29
CA GLY A 50 2.71 1.34 5.74
C GLY A 50 2.47 0.31 6.83
N ASP A 51 3.51 0.04 7.60
CA ASP A 51 3.44 -0.92 8.70
C ASP A 51 2.47 -0.43 9.82
N PRO A 52 1.59 -1.30 10.36
CA PRO A 52 0.67 -0.93 11.43
C PRO A 52 1.32 -0.37 12.71
N ILE A 53 2.64 -0.54 12.90
CA ILE A 53 3.35 0.04 14.05
C ILE A 53 3.52 1.57 13.95
N VAL A 54 3.48 2.12 12.72
CA VAL A 54 3.65 3.56 12.45
C VAL A 54 2.41 4.23 11.84
N GLU A 55 1.32 3.47 11.66
CA GLU A 55 0.06 3.97 11.12
C GLU A 55 -1.06 3.91 12.17
N PRO A 56 -2.03 4.83 12.14
CA PRO A 56 -3.30 4.63 12.84
C PRO A 56 -3.95 3.32 12.38
N ARG A 57 -4.17 2.41 13.33
CA ARG A 57 -4.56 1.04 13.00
C ARG A 57 -5.97 0.99 12.42
N VAL A 58 -6.06 0.53 11.18
CA VAL A 58 -7.30 0.08 10.54
C VAL A 58 -7.22 -1.41 10.20
N TYR A 59 -8.30 -1.95 9.66
CA TYR A 59 -8.51 -3.39 9.46
C TYR A 59 -7.66 -3.99 8.32
N SER A 60 -7.00 -3.17 7.50
CA SER A 60 -6.14 -3.64 6.40
C SER A 60 -5.07 -2.62 5.99
N THR A 61 -4.14 -3.04 5.13
CA THR A 61 -3.06 -2.24 4.53
C THR A 61 -3.16 -2.34 3.01
N LEU A 62 -2.97 -1.21 2.32
CA LEU A 62 -2.82 -1.13 0.87
C LEU A 62 -1.63 -0.24 0.55
N LEU A 63 -0.53 -0.86 0.14
CA LEU A 63 0.69 -0.17 -0.28
C LEU A 63 0.55 0.49 -1.66
N LEU A 64 1.43 1.43 -2.01
CA LEU A 64 1.35 2.17 -3.26
C LEU A 64 1.52 1.26 -4.48
N ASN A 65 2.51 0.37 -4.44
CA ASN A 65 2.81 -0.59 -5.51
C ASN A 65 1.63 -1.54 -5.77
N LYS A 66 0.88 -1.88 -4.73
CA LYS A 66 -0.31 -2.72 -4.86
C LYS A 66 -1.46 -1.93 -5.48
N ALA A 67 -1.68 -0.69 -5.06
CA ALA A 67 -2.68 0.18 -5.69
C ALA A 67 -2.37 0.41 -7.18
N TYR A 68 -1.09 0.55 -7.54
CA TYR A 68 -0.62 0.71 -8.92
C TYR A 68 -0.90 -0.50 -9.82
N GLN A 69 -0.95 -1.70 -9.24
CA GLN A 69 -1.30 -2.93 -9.97
C GLN A 69 -2.79 -3.02 -10.35
N PHE A 70 -3.61 -2.03 -9.97
CA PHE A 70 -5.02 -2.02 -10.33
C PHE A 70 -5.20 -2.07 -11.86
N GLU A 71 -5.96 -3.06 -12.32
CA GLU A 71 -6.41 -3.17 -13.69
C GLU A 71 -7.95 -3.15 -13.70
N PRO A 72 -8.58 -2.02 -14.08
CA PRO A 72 -10.04 -1.90 -14.05
C PRO A 72 -10.73 -2.76 -15.10
N LEU A 73 -10.04 -3.23 -16.15
CA LEU A 73 -10.64 -3.99 -17.25
C LEU A 73 -10.26 -5.49 -17.20
N PRO A 74 -11.18 -6.38 -16.76
CA PRO A 74 -10.97 -7.82 -16.86
C PRO A 74 -11.04 -8.30 -18.31
N ASP A 75 -10.19 -9.26 -18.68
CA ASP A 75 -10.16 -9.82 -20.06
C ASP A 75 -11.42 -10.65 -20.42
N SER A 76 -12.29 -10.96 -19.45
CA SER A 76 -13.40 -11.90 -19.60
C SER A 76 -14.78 -11.26 -19.83
N VAL A 77 -14.84 -9.96 -20.10
CA VAL A 77 -16.09 -9.17 -20.24
C VAL A 77 -16.06 -8.25 -21.46
N ASP A 78 -17.23 -7.76 -21.89
CA ASP A 78 -17.29 -6.68 -22.89
C ASP A 78 -16.71 -5.39 -22.28
N PRO A 79 -15.62 -4.84 -22.83
CA PRO A 79 -15.00 -3.64 -22.28
C PRO A 79 -15.91 -2.41 -22.28
N LYS A 80 -16.95 -2.35 -23.14
CA LYS A 80 -17.89 -1.22 -23.19
C LYS A 80 -18.77 -1.08 -21.93
N LEU A 81 -18.91 -2.18 -21.19
CA LEU A 81 -19.68 -2.23 -19.95
C LEU A 81 -18.86 -1.76 -18.75
N ILE A 82 -17.53 -1.80 -18.83
CA ILE A 82 -16.67 -1.25 -17.79
C ILE A 82 -16.50 0.26 -18.05
N LYS A 83 -17.12 1.09 -17.21
CA LYS A 83 -17.12 2.55 -17.36
C LYS A 83 -15.92 3.24 -16.71
N GLY A 84 -15.15 2.50 -15.92
CA GLY A 84 -13.95 2.99 -15.28
C GLY A 84 -13.78 2.37 -13.90
N GLY A 85 -13.07 3.07 -13.03
CA GLY A 85 -12.88 2.68 -11.65
C GLY A 85 -12.79 3.88 -10.71
N GLN A 86 -12.73 3.59 -9.42
CA GLN A 86 -12.78 4.61 -8.38
C GLN A 86 -11.93 4.22 -7.16
N ALA A 87 -11.22 5.20 -6.61
CA ALA A 87 -10.63 5.12 -5.27
C ALA A 87 -11.65 5.56 -4.21
N ASN A 88 -11.80 4.78 -3.15
CA ASN A 88 -12.75 5.05 -2.08
C ASN A 88 -12.00 5.45 -0.82
N LEU A 89 -12.31 6.63 -0.27
CA LEU A 89 -11.81 7.07 1.03
C LEU A 89 -12.99 7.10 2.01
N TRP A 90 -13.09 6.06 2.83
CA TRP A 90 -13.98 6.04 3.98
C TRP A 90 -13.34 6.80 5.16
N THR A 91 -14.18 7.42 5.99
CA THR A 91 -13.72 8.43 6.95
C THR A 91 -13.97 8.09 8.41
N GLU A 92 -14.23 6.83 8.76
CA GLU A 92 -14.48 6.39 10.14
C GLU A 92 -13.30 6.71 11.07
N GLN A 93 -12.08 6.66 10.54
CA GLN A 93 -10.83 6.98 11.24
C GLN A 93 -10.13 8.23 10.66
N VAL A 94 -10.81 8.99 9.80
CA VAL A 94 -10.25 10.18 9.13
C VAL A 94 -10.86 11.45 9.72
N TYR A 95 -10.25 11.92 10.82
CA TYR A 95 -10.83 12.98 11.65
C TYR A 95 -10.54 14.41 11.18
N ASN A 96 -9.64 14.61 10.20
CA ASN A 96 -9.31 15.93 9.71
C ASN A 96 -8.80 15.90 8.25
N MET A 97 -8.83 17.06 7.60
CA MET A 97 -8.42 17.20 6.20
C MET A 97 -6.95 16.87 5.95
N ARG A 98 -6.04 17.16 6.88
CA ARG A 98 -4.62 16.82 6.71
C ARG A 98 -4.40 15.31 6.63
N TYR A 99 -5.19 14.55 7.40
CA TYR A 99 -5.13 13.09 7.32
C TYR A 99 -5.88 12.56 6.10
N ALA A 100 -6.97 13.21 5.66
CA ALA A 100 -7.60 12.86 4.38
C ALA A 100 -6.63 13.02 3.19
N GLU A 101 -5.86 14.12 3.15
CA GLU A 101 -4.78 14.34 2.18
C GLU A 101 -3.71 13.25 2.26
N TYR A 102 -3.23 12.94 3.48
CA TYR A 102 -2.27 11.87 3.74
C TYR A 102 -2.76 10.52 3.22
N MET A 103 -4.02 10.15 3.50
CA MET A 103 -4.60 8.87 3.08
C MET A 103 -4.83 8.77 1.57
N THR A 104 -5.08 9.92 0.94
CA THR A 104 -5.29 10.04 -0.51
C THR A 104 -4.00 9.93 -1.29
N TRP A 105 -2.93 10.61 -0.89
CA TRP A 105 -1.70 10.70 -1.66
C TRP A 105 -0.56 9.86 -1.04
N PRO A 106 0.16 9.06 -1.85
CA PRO A 106 0.20 9.05 -3.32
C PRO A 106 -0.75 8.06 -4.02
N ARG A 107 -1.49 7.21 -3.30
CA ARG A 107 -2.30 6.13 -3.93
C ARG A 107 -3.34 6.63 -4.93
N GLY A 108 -3.91 7.82 -4.74
CA GLY A 108 -4.78 8.47 -5.72
C GLY A 108 -4.10 8.67 -7.08
N MET A 109 -2.78 8.92 -7.12
CA MET A 109 -2.01 9.03 -8.38
C MET A 109 -1.89 7.67 -9.07
N ALA A 110 -1.74 6.59 -8.30
CA ALA A 110 -1.68 5.24 -8.84
C ALA A 110 -3.01 4.83 -9.48
N ILE A 111 -4.13 5.17 -8.84
CA ILE A 111 -5.45 4.94 -9.41
C ILE A 111 -5.68 5.82 -10.65
N ALA A 112 -5.27 7.09 -10.62
CA ALA A 112 -5.36 7.96 -11.80
C ALA A 112 -4.56 7.40 -12.99
N GLU A 113 -3.34 6.91 -12.77
CA GLU A 113 -2.53 6.26 -13.81
C GLU A 113 -3.23 5.02 -14.36
N ALA A 114 -3.79 4.16 -13.50
CA ALA A 114 -4.50 2.95 -13.92
C ALA A 114 -5.75 3.25 -14.76
N LEU A 115 -6.40 4.39 -14.54
CA LEU A 115 -7.62 4.77 -15.25
C LEU A 115 -7.37 5.58 -16.53
N TRP A 116 -6.21 6.21 -16.66
CA TRP A 116 -5.91 7.12 -17.77
C TRP A 116 -4.87 6.59 -18.75
N SER A 117 -3.83 5.92 -18.24
CA SER A 117 -2.68 5.50 -19.05
C SER A 117 -2.91 4.11 -19.66
N PRO A 118 -2.52 3.88 -20.92
CA PRO A 118 -2.60 2.55 -21.54
C PRO A 118 -1.82 1.50 -20.74
N LYS A 119 -2.40 0.32 -20.54
CA LYS A 119 -1.86 -0.77 -19.70
C LYS A 119 -0.42 -1.10 -20.05
N GLU A 120 -0.11 -1.19 -21.34
CA GLU A 120 1.18 -1.56 -21.90
C GLU A 120 2.28 -0.50 -21.72
N LYS A 121 1.90 0.74 -21.39
CA LYS A 121 2.84 1.84 -21.14
C LYS A 121 3.14 2.07 -19.67
N ARG A 122 2.39 1.42 -18.77
CA ARG A 122 2.59 1.54 -17.33
C ARG A 122 3.88 0.86 -16.92
N ASN A 123 4.78 1.61 -16.30
CA ASN A 123 6.03 1.13 -15.72
C ASN A 123 6.20 1.70 -14.30
N TRP A 124 6.43 0.83 -13.32
CA TRP A 124 6.50 1.21 -11.91
C TRP A 124 7.59 2.25 -11.62
N ASN A 125 8.80 2.04 -12.12
CA ASN A 125 9.94 2.92 -11.81
C ASN A 125 9.77 4.30 -12.45
N ASP A 126 9.25 4.36 -13.68
CA ASP A 126 8.91 5.60 -14.36
C ASP A 126 7.73 6.33 -13.68
N PHE A 127 6.69 5.59 -13.28
CA PHE A 127 5.58 6.13 -12.49
C PHE A 127 6.06 6.72 -11.18
N PHE A 128 6.86 5.99 -10.41
CA PHE A 128 7.34 6.45 -9.12
C PHE A 128 8.23 7.69 -9.25
N GLY A 129 9.14 7.72 -10.23
CA GLY A 129 9.95 8.92 -10.50
C GLY A 129 9.09 10.17 -10.80
N ARG A 130 7.91 10.01 -11.43
CA ARG A 130 6.94 11.11 -11.58
C ARG A 130 6.23 11.45 -10.26
N VAL A 131 5.83 10.45 -9.47
CA VAL A 131 5.24 10.66 -8.13
C VAL A 131 6.16 11.51 -7.27
N GLU A 132 7.47 11.28 -7.31
CA GLU A 132 8.44 12.10 -6.57
C GLU A 132 8.46 13.56 -7.04
N GLN A 133 8.30 13.81 -8.34
CA GLN A 133 8.12 15.19 -8.82
C GLN A 133 6.78 15.79 -8.37
N HIS A 134 5.74 14.96 -8.22
CA HIS A 134 4.47 15.41 -7.65
C HIS A 134 4.59 15.72 -6.15
N PHE A 135 5.41 15.01 -5.38
CA PHE A 135 5.67 15.36 -3.97
C PHE A 135 6.18 16.80 -3.83
N LYS A 136 7.11 17.24 -4.68
CA LYS A 136 7.56 18.64 -4.71
C LYS A 136 6.43 19.64 -4.96
N ARG A 137 5.45 19.27 -5.79
CA ARG A 137 4.26 20.10 -6.06
C ARG A 137 3.31 20.12 -4.86
N LEU A 138 3.11 18.97 -4.21
CA LEU A 138 2.28 18.87 -3.01
C LEU A 138 2.89 19.67 -1.85
N ASP A 139 4.22 19.61 -1.67
CA ASP A 139 4.95 20.43 -0.69
C ASP A 139 4.74 21.92 -0.95
N ALA A 140 4.91 22.37 -2.20
CA ALA A 140 4.70 23.76 -2.59
C ALA A 140 3.23 24.22 -2.37
N ALA A 141 2.28 23.31 -2.57
CA ALA A 141 0.86 23.53 -2.30
C ALA A 141 0.46 23.31 -0.84
N GLN A 142 1.40 22.91 0.03
CA GLN A 142 1.18 22.56 1.43
C GLN A 142 0.16 21.42 1.67
N ILE A 143 -0.03 20.54 0.68
CA ILE A 143 -0.91 19.36 0.73
C ILE A 143 -0.14 18.20 1.36
N LYS A 144 -0.72 17.56 2.38
CA LYS A 144 -0.08 16.41 3.02
C LYS A 144 -0.08 15.19 2.09
N TYR A 145 0.95 14.37 2.17
CA TYR A 145 1.01 13.05 1.57
C TYR A 145 1.71 12.07 2.52
N ALA A 146 1.53 10.79 2.27
CA ALA A 146 2.21 9.73 3.00
C ALA A 146 3.61 9.44 2.43
N PRO A 147 4.67 9.42 3.27
CA PRO A 147 6.01 9.00 2.84
C PRO A 147 6.18 7.48 2.87
N SER A 148 5.12 6.71 3.17
CA SER A 148 5.18 5.28 3.50
C SER A 148 5.79 4.39 2.42
N VAL A 149 5.78 4.85 1.15
CA VAL A 149 6.44 4.17 0.02
C VAL A 149 7.95 3.99 0.22
N TYR A 150 8.59 4.86 1.00
CA TYR A 150 10.00 4.77 1.33
C TYR A 150 10.29 3.90 2.56
N ASP A 151 9.27 3.51 3.33
CA ASP A 151 9.47 2.78 4.58
C ASP A 151 9.93 1.33 4.34
N PRO A 152 10.66 0.73 5.30
CA PRO A 152 11.00 -0.68 5.24
C PRO A 152 9.76 -1.54 5.48
N ILE A 153 9.62 -2.60 4.69
CA ILE A 153 8.59 -3.63 4.80
C ILE A 153 9.16 -4.80 5.57
N PHE A 154 8.46 -5.24 6.62
CA PHE A 154 8.88 -6.34 7.48
C PHE A 154 8.15 -7.63 7.11
N LYS A 155 8.90 -8.66 6.74
CA LYS A 155 8.40 -10.02 6.63
C LYS A 155 9.10 -10.89 7.66
N VAL A 156 8.32 -11.53 8.52
CA VAL A 156 8.86 -12.38 9.59
C VAL A 156 8.43 -13.84 9.48
N SER A 157 9.28 -14.70 10.02
CA SER A 157 9.09 -16.14 10.11
C SER A 157 9.93 -16.74 11.24
N ARG A 158 9.72 -18.03 11.51
CA ARG A 158 10.60 -18.84 12.35
C ARG A 158 11.53 -19.64 11.45
N ALA A 159 12.82 -19.60 11.72
CA ALA A 159 13.79 -20.51 11.10
C ALA A 159 13.66 -21.93 11.68
N ALA A 160 14.38 -22.90 11.11
CA ALA A 160 14.33 -24.30 11.54
C ALA A 160 14.78 -24.50 13.00
N ASP A 161 15.65 -23.62 13.50
CA ASP A 161 16.11 -23.56 14.89
C ASP A 161 15.15 -22.80 15.83
N LYS A 162 13.94 -22.45 15.33
CA LYS A 162 12.90 -21.66 16.00
C LYS A 162 13.28 -20.20 16.28
N LYS A 163 14.44 -19.73 15.82
CA LYS A 163 14.80 -18.31 15.96
C LYS A 163 13.95 -17.45 15.03
N LEU A 164 13.73 -16.21 15.47
CA LEU A 164 13.03 -15.21 14.67
C LEU A 164 13.91 -14.82 13.48
N ARG A 165 13.36 -14.91 12.26
CA ARG A 165 13.99 -14.45 11.02
C ARG A 165 13.22 -13.27 10.47
N ILE A 166 13.94 -12.16 10.26
CA ILE A 166 13.39 -10.88 9.79
C ILE A 166 13.96 -10.59 8.41
N GLU A 167 13.08 -10.56 7.42
CA GLU A 167 13.37 -10.12 6.05
C GLU A 167 12.85 -8.68 5.89
N LEU A 168 13.72 -7.79 5.41
CA LEU A 168 13.38 -6.40 5.10
C LEU A 168 13.39 -6.21 3.58
N SER A 169 12.46 -5.40 3.08
CA SER A 169 12.39 -4.97 1.68
C SER A 169 11.79 -3.57 1.56
N THR A 170 11.76 -2.99 0.37
CA THR A 170 11.16 -1.67 0.08
C THR A 170 10.20 -1.76 -1.12
N GLU A 171 9.29 -0.79 -1.27
CA GLU A 171 8.47 -0.70 -2.48
C GLU A 171 9.25 -0.16 -3.69
N VAL A 172 10.31 0.60 -3.41
CA VAL A 172 11.11 1.31 -4.40
C VAL A 172 12.55 0.80 -4.38
N ASP A 173 13.12 0.66 -5.56
CA ASP A 173 14.50 0.18 -5.75
C ASP A 173 15.51 1.26 -5.33
N GLY A 174 16.74 0.84 -5.02
CA GLY A 174 17.86 1.74 -4.78
C GLY A 174 17.91 2.38 -3.38
N LEU A 175 17.01 2.01 -2.48
CA LEU A 175 17.08 2.42 -1.08
C LEU A 175 18.00 1.50 -0.27
N ASP A 176 18.79 2.13 0.58
CA ASP A 176 19.58 1.46 1.58
C ASP A 176 18.81 1.40 2.89
N ILE A 177 18.82 0.25 3.55
CA ILE A 177 18.14 0.04 4.84
C ILE A 177 19.20 -0.08 5.92
N TYR A 178 19.13 0.77 6.94
CA TYR A 178 20.03 0.77 8.10
C TYR A 178 19.28 0.42 9.37
N TYR A 179 19.92 -0.30 10.29
CA TYR A 179 19.26 -0.81 11.47
C TYR A 179 20.13 -0.85 12.74
N SER A 180 19.46 -0.95 13.89
CA SER A 180 20.08 -1.22 15.18
C SER A 180 19.19 -2.11 16.07
N PHE A 181 19.81 -2.88 16.96
CA PHE A 181 19.12 -3.69 17.99
C PHE A 181 19.35 -3.21 19.43
N ASP A 182 20.21 -2.19 19.60
CA ASP A 182 20.73 -1.71 20.88
C ASP A 182 20.03 -0.41 21.35
N ASN A 183 18.86 -0.10 20.80
CA ASN A 183 18.11 1.14 21.01
C ASN A 183 18.80 2.43 20.56
N THR A 184 19.94 2.40 19.88
CA THR A 184 20.51 3.60 19.24
C THR A 184 19.76 3.97 17.95
N PHE A 185 19.93 5.17 17.43
CA PHE A 185 19.20 5.64 16.24
C PHE A 185 20.10 5.46 15.01
N PRO A 186 19.84 4.45 14.14
CA PRO A 186 20.72 4.17 13.02
C PRO A 186 20.74 5.33 12.02
N ASP A 187 21.93 5.68 11.55
CA ASP A 187 22.16 6.55 10.40
C ASP A 187 22.84 5.75 9.27
N ASN A 188 23.34 6.43 8.22
CA ASN A 188 23.99 5.77 7.09
C ASN A 188 25.39 5.18 7.40
N PHE A 189 25.87 5.27 8.64
CA PHE A 189 27.12 4.62 9.11
C PHE A 189 26.87 3.37 9.95
N TYR A 190 25.60 3.04 10.23
CA TYR A 190 25.21 1.82 10.92
C TYR A 190 25.29 0.58 10.01
N PRO A 191 25.10 -0.63 10.55
CA PRO A 191 24.95 -1.82 9.73
C PRO A 191 23.86 -1.64 8.68
N LYS A 192 24.28 -1.79 7.41
CA LYS A 192 23.38 -1.85 6.26
C LYS A 192 22.81 -3.25 6.14
N TYR A 193 21.50 -3.36 5.95
CA TYR A 193 20.83 -4.63 5.71
C TYR A 193 21.25 -5.18 4.34
N THR A 194 21.88 -6.35 4.36
CA THR A 194 22.26 -7.09 3.15
C THR A 194 21.73 -8.53 3.15
N GLU A 195 21.30 -9.02 4.32
CA GLU A 195 20.79 -10.37 4.51
C GLU A 195 19.77 -10.42 5.66
N PRO A 196 18.90 -11.44 5.70
CA PRO A 196 17.88 -11.57 6.74
C PRO A 196 18.46 -11.58 8.16
N LEU A 197 17.82 -10.83 9.06
CA LEU A 197 18.31 -10.59 10.41
C LEU A 197 17.77 -11.62 11.39
N THR A 198 18.61 -11.98 12.36
CA THR A 198 18.21 -12.66 13.59
C THR A 198 18.50 -11.72 14.75
N PRO A 199 17.51 -11.36 15.60
CA PRO A 199 17.77 -10.50 16.74
C PRO A 199 18.75 -11.15 17.73
N PRO A 200 19.64 -10.37 18.36
CA PRO A 200 20.35 -10.80 19.58
C PRO A 200 19.38 -11.24 20.67
N GLU A 201 19.83 -12.10 21.59
CA GLU A 201 18.96 -12.71 22.63
C GLU A 201 18.31 -11.67 23.56
N ASP A 202 19.03 -10.58 23.85
CA ASP A 202 18.63 -9.50 24.75
C ASP A 202 18.02 -8.29 24.02
N ALA A 203 17.89 -8.35 22.69
CA ALA A 203 17.32 -7.27 21.91
C ALA A 203 15.82 -7.10 22.20
N VAL A 204 15.42 -5.90 22.61
CA VAL A 204 14.02 -5.54 22.86
C VAL A 204 13.38 -4.76 21.71
N MET A 205 14.20 -4.12 20.88
CA MET A 205 13.79 -3.23 19.81
C MET A 205 14.66 -3.45 18.57
N LEU A 206 14.04 -3.42 17.40
CA LEU A 206 14.70 -3.22 16.13
C LEU A 206 14.34 -1.82 15.63
N LYS A 207 15.32 -0.93 15.49
CA LYS A 207 15.12 0.36 14.84
C LYS A 207 15.59 0.28 13.40
N VAL A 208 14.80 0.80 12.46
CA VAL A 208 15.09 0.71 11.02
C VAL A 208 14.76 2.04 10.34
N ILE A 209 15.60 2.46 9.41
CA ILE A 209 15.39 3.63 8.56
C ILE A 209 15.91 3.35 7.16
N THR A 210 15.32 3.99 6.15
CA THR A 210 15.77 3.91 4.76
C THR A 210 16.38 5.21 4.28
N TYR A 211 17.38 5.07 3.42
CA TYR A 211 18.17 6.16 2.86
C TYR A 211 18.20 6.06 1.34
N GLU A 212 18.18 7.22 0.69
CA GLU A 212 18.52 7.39 -0.72
C GLU A 212 19.86 8.13 -0.79
N GLY A 213 20.94 7.40 -1.10
CA GLY A 213 22.30 7.92 -0.91
C GLY A 213 22.53 8.32 0.56
N ASP A 214 22.89 9.58 0.80
CA ASP A 214 23.14 10.10 2.15
C ASP A 214 21.90 10.75 2.81
N LYS A 215 20.73 10.70 2.14
CA LYS A 215 19.52 11.36 2.62
C LYS A 215 18.55 10.34 3.25
N PRO A 216 18.11 10.53 4.51
CA PRO A 216 17.02 9.73 5.06
C PRO A 216 15.71 10.06 4.35
N VAL A 217 14.99 9.04 3.88
CA VAL A 217 13.73 9.21 3.12
C VAL A 217 12.54 8.50 3.76
N GLY A 218 12.75 7.33 4.36
CA GLY A 218 11.71 6.64 5.14
C GLY A 218 11.60 7.17 6.55
N ARG A 219 10.51 6.80 7.22
CA ARG A 219 10.32 7.04 8.65
C ARG A 219 11.24 6.13 9.46
N MET A 220 11.76 6.64 10.56
CA MET A 220 12.42 5.80 11.58
C MET A 220 11.37 4.91 12.23
N ILE A 221 11.43 3.61 11.98
CA ILE A 221 10.51 2.62 12.54
C ILE A 221 11.12 2.02 13.79
N TYR A 222 10.34 2.00 14.86
CA TYR A 222 10.66 1.41 16.16
C TYR A 222 9.85 0.14 16.26
N MET A 223 10.47 -1.00 15.99
CA MET A 223 9.81 -2.29 15.90
C MET A 223 10.12 -3.14 17.13
N PRO A 224 9.19 -3.30 18.09
CA PRO A 224 9.42 -4.16 19.23
C PRO A 224 9.66 -5.60 18.80
N ILE A 225 10.66 -6.26 19.37
CA ILE A 225 10.94 -7.68 19.06
C ILE A 225 9.76 -8.56 19.46
N GLU A 226 9.01 -8.19 20.51
CA GLU A 226 7.77 -8.87 20.91
C GLU A 226 6.71 -8.84 19.80
N GLU A 227 6.56 -7.71 19.10
CA GLU A 227 5.61 -7.57 17.98
C GLU A 227 6.04 -8.46 16.80
N LEU A 228 7.33 -8.53 16.49
CA LEU A 228 7.84 -9.42 15.45
C LEU A 228 7.63 -10.90 15.80
N ASN A 229 7.80 -11.29 17.06
CA ASN A 229 7.47 -12.63 17.52
C ASN A 229 5.98 -12.94 17.33
N LYS A 230 5.08 -12.05 17.77
CA LYS A 230 3.62 -12.20 17.58
C LYS A 230 3.23 -12.36 16.11
N ARG A 231 3.90 -11.63 15.20
CA ARG A 231 3.68 -11.75 13.75
C ARG A 231 4.19 -13.07 13.19
N ALA A 232 5.33 -13.56 13.66
CA ALA A 232 5.89 -14.83 13.21
C ALA A 232 5.04 -16.05 13.61
N ASP A 233 4.34 -15.97 14.74
CA ASP A 233 3.56 -17.07 15.30
C ASP A 233 2.09 -17.10 14.78
N LYS A 234 1.65 -16.08 14.03
CA LYS A 234 0.30 -15.98 13.45
C LYS A 234 0.13 -16.65 12.08
N LYS A 235 1.09 -17.49 11.66
CA LYS A 235 1.05 -18.21 10.39
C LYS A 235 0.48 -19.61 10.54
#